data_AF-A0A497LTB0-F1
#
_entry.id   AF-A0A497LTB0-F1
#
_cell.length_a   1.000
_cell.length_b   1.000
_cell.length_c   1.000
_cell.angle_alpha   90.00
_cell.angle_beta   90.00
_cell.angle_gamma   90.00
#
_symmetry.space_group_name_H-M   'P 1'
#
loop_
_entity.id
_entity.type
_entity.pdbx_description
1 polymer ?
#
loop_
_entity_poly.entity_id
_entity_poly.type
_entity_poly.pdbx_seq_one_letter_code
_entity_poly.pdbx_strand_id
1 'polypeptide(L)'
;MEKVSIEDLQPGDLIYIAWSDAWEANRIPLKDREYDAIWHEWGVFIFIRGRRKKHLVMAYNKKPGDITQWDFTAIPIDLILEIRRIQPRFLQTILPGLIERLLSKANSTVPKRLGKSQKAVLRWSVDSLFEMDS
;
A
#
# COMPACT_ATOMS: atom_id res chain seq x y z
N MET A 1 10.78 0.37 15.17
CA MET A 1 9.51 0.79 14.54
C MET A 1 9.28 2.25 14.86
N GLU A 2 9.14 3.09 13.84
CA GLU A 2 9.00 4.55 13.95
C GLU A 2 7.68 5.00 13.33
N LYS A 3 7.06 6.06 13.87
CA LYS A 3 5.89 6.68 13.25
C LYS A 3 6.36 7.54 12.06
N VAL A 4 5.71 7.38 10.91
CA VAL A 4 6.10 8.05 9.66
C VAL A 4 4.88 8.66 8.97
N SER A 5 5.13 9.64 8.11
CA SER A 5 4.14 10.16 7.16
C SER A 5 4.11 9.30 5.89
N ILE A 6 3.11 9.52 5.04
CA ILE A 6 3.00 8.81 3.75
C ILE A 6 4.17 9.19 2.84
N GLU A 7 4.60 10.45 2.91
CA GLU A 7 5.66 11.03 2.08
C GLU A 7 7.04 10.43 2.38
N ASP A 8 7.22 9.90 3.59
CA ASP A 8 8.47 9.25 3.99
C ASP A 8 8.61 7.86 3.38
N LEU A 9 7.51 7.19 3.02
CA LEU A 9 7.49 5.78 2.62
C LEU A 9 8.18 5.55 1.28
N GLN A 10 9.02 4.51 1.24
CA GLN A 10 9.65 4.03 0.02
C GLN A 10 9.10 2.66 -0.38
N PRO A 11 8.88 2.39 -1.67
CA PRO A 11 8.47 1.06 -2.13
C PRO A 11 9.40 -0.02 -1.55
N GLY A 12 8.81 -1.06 -0.96
CA GLY A 12 9.57 -2.14 -0.32
C GLY A 12 9.75 -2.00 1.19
N ASP A 13 9.39 -0.86 1.78
CA ASP A 13 9.33 -0.69 3.23
C ASP A 13 8.29 -1.62 3.84
N LEU A 14 8.67 -2.36 4.89
CA LEU A 14 7.72 -3.08 5.73
C LEU A 14 7.08 -2.10 6.70
N ILE A 15 5.75 -2.02 6.65
CA ILE A 15 4.94 -1.07 7.40
C ILE A 15 3.87 -1.79 8.21
N TYR A 16 3.51 -1.15 9.31
CA TYR A 16 2.26 -1.35 10.03
C TYR A 16 1.35 -0.16 9.71
N ILE A 17 0.06 -0.43 9.54
CA ILE A 17 -0.96 0.58 9.28
C ILE A 17 -2.18 0.35 10.17
N ALA A 18 -2.64 1.41 10.81
CA ALA A 18 -3.95 1.47 11.46
C ALA A 18 -4.87 2.36 10.62
N TRP A 19 -6.05 1.87 10.29
CA TRP A 19 -7.01 2.60 9.47
C TRP A 19 -8.45 2.29 9.89
N SER A 20 -9.35 3.25 9.67
CA SER A 20 -10.77 3.07 9.95
C SER A 20 -11.48 2.42 8.76
N ASP A 21 -12.20 1.33 8.99
CA ASP A 21 -13.10 0.73 7.99
C ASP A 21 -14.52 0.57 8.55
N ALA A 22 -15.49 0.57 7.65
CA ALA A 22 -16.90 0.39 7.96
C ALA A 22 -17.32 -1.09 8.04
N TRP A 23 -16.37 -2.03 7.96
CA TRP A 23 -16.68 -3.46 7.95
C TRP A 23 -16.89 -4.03 9.36
N GLU A 24 -18.15 -4.24 9.75
CA GLU A 24 -18.54 -4.99 10.95
C GLU A 24 -18.90 -6.44 10.59
N ALA A 25 -18.12 -7.40 11.06
CA ALA A 25 -18.34 -8.80 10.71
C ALA A 25 -19.58 -9.44 11.38
N ASN A 26 -20.35 -8.80 12.28
CA ASN A 26 -21.40 -9.53 13.02
C ASN A 26 -22.54 -8.77 13.76
N ARG A 27 -22.85 -7.48 13.56
CA ARG A 27 -23.94 -6.83 14.34
C ARG A 27 -24.83 -5.86 13.56
N ILE A 28 -26.12 -5.90 13.90
CA ILE A 28 -27.18 -5.00 13.44
C ILE A 28 -27.01 -3.63 14.14
N PRO A 29 -27.25 -2.48 13.48
CA PRO A 29 -26.79 -1.17 13.93
C PRO A 29 -27.40 -0.73 15.28
N LEU A 30 -26.57 -0.16 16.15
CA LEU A 30 -27.01 0.68 17.27
C LEU A 30 -26.52 2.11 17.05
N LYS A 31 -27.33 2.89 16.31
CA LYS A 31 -27.24 4.36 16.08
C LYS A 31 -26.17 4.86 15.10
N ASP A 32 -26.62 5.74 14.20
CA ASP A 32 -25.96 6.29 12.99
C ASP A 32 -24.69 7.17 13.19
N ARG A 33 -23.86 7.01 14.23
CA ARG A 33 -22.72 7.94 14.45
C ARG A 33 -21.37 7.35 14.90
N GLU A 34 -21.23 6.04 15.06
CA GLU A 34 -19.98 5.45 15.60
C GLU A 34 -19.47 4.27 14.77
N TYR A 35 -19.41 4.43 13.45
CA TYR A 35 -18.70 3.47 12.60
C TYR A 35 -17.27 3.93 12.39
N ASP A 36 -16.34 3.34 13.15
CA ASP A 36 -14.90 3.36 12.87
C ASP A 36 -14.26 2.11 13.49
N ALA A 37 -14.47 0.93 12.91
CA ALA A 37 -13.70 -0.24 13.32
C ALA A 37 -12.24 0.03 12.94
N ILE A 38 -11.35 0.03 13.93
CA ILE A 38 -9.91 0.23 13.68
C ILE A 38 -9.31 -1.09 13.22
N TRP A 39 -8.89 -1.13 11.96
CA TRP A 39 -8.19 -2.24 11.36
C TRP A 39 -6.69 -2.06 11.49
N HIS A 40 -6.02 -3.15 11.88
CA HIS A 40 -4.57 -3.21 12.04
C HIS A 40 -4.00 -4.16 10.99
N GLU A 41 -3.20 -3.65 10.08
CA GLU A 41 -2.58 -4.42 9.01
C GLU A 41 -1.07 -4.22 8.95
N TRP A 42 -0.41 -5.22 8.39
CA TRP A 42 1.05 -5.27 8.23
C TRP A 42 1.34 -5.71 6.81
N GLY A 43 2.28 -5.04 6.16
CA GLY A 43 2.67 -5.42 4.82
C GLY A 43 3.70 -4.48 4.24
N VAL A 44 4.01 -4.69 2.98
CA VAL A 44 5.03 -3.93 2.28
C VAL A 44 4.37 -2.82 1.49
N PHE A 45 4.80 -1.59 1.72
CA PHE A 45 4.37 -0.44 0.94
C PHE A 45 4.83 -0.59 -0.52
N ILE A 46 3.92 -0.35 -1.47
CA ILE A 46 4.19 -0.49 -2.90
C ILE A 46 4.13 0.88 -3.60
N PHE A 47 3.01 1.60 -3.53
CA PHE A 47 2.87 2.97 -4.04
C PHE A 47 1.60 3.65 -3.54
N ILE A 48 1.47 4.96 -3.80
CA ILE A 48 0.19 5.69 -3.71
C ILE A 48 -0.47 5.79 -5.08
N ARG A 49 -1.80 5.60 -5.16
CA ARG A 49 -2.57 5.69 -6.41
C ARG A 49 -3.91 6.40 -6.24
N GLY A 50 -4.34 7.12 -7.27
CA GLY A 50 -5.66 7.75 -7.34
C GLY A 50 -5.60 9.25 -7.63
N ARG A 51 -6.64 9.78 -8.31
CA ARG A 51 -6.73 11.20 -8.70
C ARG A 51 -7.66 12.00 -7.77
N ARG A 52 -8.90 11.53 -7.63
CA ARG A 52 -9.89 12.16 -6.75
C ARG A 52 -9.65 11.80 -5.29
N LYS A 53 -9.42 10.51 -5.04
CA LYS A 53 -9.11 9.95 -3.72
C LYS A 53 -7.84 9.13 -3.84
N LYS A 54 -6.80 9.51 -3.08
CA LYS A 54 -5.53 8.78 -3.05
C LYS A 54 -5.68 7.55 -2.16
N HIS A 55 -5.06 6.46 -2.55
CA HIS A 55 -5.05 5.19 -1.83
C HIS A 55 -3.60 4.74 -1.64
N LEU A 56 -3.28 4.28 -0.44
CA LEU A 56 -2.06 3.56 -0.16
C LEU A 56 -2.22 2.12 -0.61
N VAL A 57 -1.33 1.67 -1.50
CA VAL A 57 -1.29 0.30 -1.98
C VAL A 57 -0.15 -0.42 -1.28
N MET A 58 -0.48 -1.51 -0.60
CA MET A 58 0.50 -2.38 0.04
C MET A 58 0.26 -3.84 -0.34
N ALA A 59 1.35 -4.60 -0.39
CA ALA A 59 1.33 -6.04 -0.56
C ALA A 59 1.38 -6.71 0.81
N TYR A 60 0.58 -7.74 1.03
CA TYR A 60 0.60 -8.51 2.26
C TYR A 60 0.58 -10.00 1.95
N ASN A 61 1.19 -10.79 2.84
CA ASN A 61 1.26 -12.23 2.68
C ASN A 61 0.09 -12.88 3.42
N LYS A 62 -0.86 -13.47 2.68
CA LYS A 62 -1.99 -14.20 3.27
C LYS A 62 -1.64 -15.61 3.74
N LYS A 63 -0.63 -16.24 3.16
CA LYS A 63 -0.31 -17.66 3.40
C LYS A 63 1.07 -17.79 4.04
N PRO A 64 1.14 -18.04 5.36
CA PRO A 64 2.41 -18.32 6.02
C PRO A 64 3.17 -19.44 5.30
N GLY A 65 4.45 -19.21 5.00
CA GLY A 65 5.34 -20.21 4.39
C GLY A 65 5.57 -20.07 2.88
N ASP A 66 4.69 -19.40 2.13
CA ASP A 66 4.95 -19.07 0.72
C ASP A 66 5.28 -17.57 0.59
N ILE A 67 6.57 -17.27 0.56
CA ILE A 67 7.12 -15.92 0.43
C ILE A 67 6.95 -15.32 -0.98
N THR A 68 6.45 -16.10 -1.95
CA THR A 68 6.27 -15.65 -3.33
C THR A 68 4.83 -15.23 -3.63
N GLN A 69 3.86 -15.61 -2.78
CA GLN A 69 2.46 -15.26 -2.95
C GLN A 69 2.07 -14.04 -2.12
N TRP A 70 1.70 -12.98 -2.83
CA TRP A 70 1.28 -11.71 -2.24
C TRP A 70 -0.08 -11.30 -2.80
N ASP A 71 -0.94 -10.88 -1.88
CA ASP A 71 -2.17 -10.14 -2.17
C ASP A 71 -1.92 -8.65 -1.99
N PHE A 72 -2.84 -7.83 -2.49
CA PHE A 72 -2.75 -6.37 -2.39
C PHE A 72 -4.01 -5.81 -1.75
N THR A 73 -3.80 -4.80 -0.91
CA THR A 73 -4.88 -3.95 -0.41
C THR A 73 -4.64 -2.51 -0.86
N ALA A 74 -5.71 -1.75 -1.01
CA ALA A 74 -5.69 -0.35 -1.39
C ALA A 74 -6.54 0.46 -0.40
N ILE A 75 -5.87 1.14 0.52
CA ILE A 75 -6.51 1.83 1.65
C ILE A 75 -6.63 3.32 1.32
N PRO A 76 -7.83 3.92 1.33
CA PRO A 76 -7.97 5.36 1.14
C PRO A 76 -7.19 6.14 2.20
N ILE A 77 -6.37 7.12 1.78
CA ILE A 77 -5.42 7.76 2.70
C ILE A 77 -6.07 8.56 3.83
N ASP A 78 -7.29 9.02 3.62
CA ASP A 78 -8.11 9.76 4.58
C ASP A 78 -8.68 8.88 5.69
N LEU A 79 -8.69 7.56 5.48
CA LEU A 79 -9.07 6.58 6.49
C LEU A 79 -7.88 6.09 7.33
N ILE A 80 -6.65 6.47 6.95
CA ILE A 80 -5.44 6.06 7.68
C ILE A 80 -5.31 6.89 8.96
N LEU A 81 -5.22 6.21 10.09
CA LEU A 81 -5.05 6.81 11.41
C LEU A 81 -3.57 6.89 11.80
N GLU A 82 -2.81 5.85 11.46
CA GLU A 82 -1.39 5.76 11.80
C GLU A 82 -0.63 4.89 10.81
N ILE A 83 0.59 5.31 10.48
CA ILE A 83 1.56 4.48 9.76
C ILE A 83 2.81 4.38 10.63
N ARG A 84 3.31 3.16 10.79
CA ARG A 84 4.62 2.93 11.38
C ARG A 84 5.50 2.14 10.44
N ARG A 85 6.70 2.66 10.17
CA ARG A 85 7.73 1.90 9.46
C ARG A 85 8.36 0.91 10.44
N ILE A 86 8.29 -0.37 10.08
CA ILE A 86 8.93 -1.45 10.83
C ILE A 86 10.37 -1.61 10.37
N GLN A 87 10.55 -1.75 9.05
CA GLN A 87 11.86 -1.92 8.45
C GLN A 87 11.92 -1.25 7.07
N PRO A 88 12.89 -0.34 6.83
CA PRO A 88 13.10 0.23 5.51
C PRO A 88 13.63 -0.82 4.54
N ARG A 89 13.24 -0.75 3.26
CA ARG A 89 13.76 -1.59 2.17
C ARG A 89 13.72 -3.10 2.49
N PHE A 90 12.68 -3.55 3.17
CA PHE A 90 12.53 -4.93 3.64
C PHE A 90 12.60 -5.94 2.49
N LEU A 91 11.83 -5.72 1.42
CA LEU A 91 11.84 -6.66 0.28
C LEU A 91 13.18 -6.66 -0.44
N GLN A 92 13.83 -5.52 -0.60
CA GLN A 92 15.15 -5.45 -1.22
C GLN A 92 16.19 -6.22 -0.40
N THR A 93 16.00 -6.30 0.93
CA THR A 93 16.88 -7.03 1.83
C THR A 93 16.63 -8.54 1.79
N ILE A 94 15.37 -8.97 1.80
CA ILE A 94 15.01 -10.39 1.98
C ILE A 94 14.74 -11.11 0.65
N LEU A 95 14.17 -10.42 -0.34
CA LEU A 95 13.75 -10.97 -1.64
C LEU A 95 14.07 -9.99 -2.79
N PRO A 96 15.36 -9.84 -3.16
CA PRO A 96 15.77 -8.99 -4.28
C PRO A 96 15.01 -9.34 -5.56
N GLY A 97 14.57 -8.34 -6.33
CA GLY A 97 13.84 -8.54 -7.59
C GLY A 97 12.34 -8.83 -7.46
N LEU A 98 11.83 -9.01 -6.24
CA LEU A 98 10.40 -9.24 -6.01
C LEU A 98 9.59 -7.94 -6.13
N ILE A 99 10.17 -6.80 -5.78
CA ILE A 99 9.45 -5.53 -5.76
C ILE A 99 8.97 -5.13 -7.16
N GLU A 100 9.78 -5.34 -8.19
CA GLU A 100 9.43 -5.07 -9.59
C GLU A 100 8.27 -5.95 -10.05
N ARG A 101 8.25 -7.23 -9.62
CA ARG A 101 7.15 -8.16 -9.88
C ARG A 101 5.87 -7.70 -9.18
N LEU A 102 5.97 -7.28 -7.92
CA LEU A 102 4.82 -6.76 -7.16
C LEU A 102 4.29 -5.46 -7.74
N LEU A 103 5.16 -4.53 -8.14
CA LEU A 103 4.80 -3.29 -8.81
C LEU A 103 4.06 -3.57 -10.13
N SER A 104 4.53 -4.54 -10.91
CA SER A 104 3.88 -4.96 -12.16
C SER A 104 2.49 -5.56 -11.90
N LYS A 105 2.38 -6.48 -10.93
CA LYS A 105 1.12 -7.15 -10.56
C LYS A 105 0.11 -6.18 -9.94
N ALA A 106 0.52 -5.34 -8.99
CA ALA A 106 -0.35 -4.32 -8.40
C ALA A 106 -0.92 -3.38 -9.48
N ASN A 107 -0.11 -3.02 -10.49
CA ASN A 107 -0.57 -2.18 -11.58
C ASN A 107 -1.63 -2.84 -12.48
N SER A 108 -1.64 -4.16 -12.61
CA SER A 108 -2.65 -4.90 -13.39
C SER A 108 -3.91 -5.21 -12.59
N THR A 109 -3.78 -5.47 -11.28
CA THR A 109 -4.90 -5.84 -10.40
C THR A 109 -5.68 -4.64 -9.85
N VAL A 110 -5.00 -3.53 -9.54
CA VAL A 110 -5.68 -2.33 -9.02
C VAL A 110 -6.30 -1.54 -10.20
N PRO A 111 -7.61 -1.20 -10.15
CA PRO A 111 -8.33 -0.59 -11.27
C PRO A 111 -7.56 0.57 -11.93
N LYS A 112 -7.46 0.53 -13.26
CA LYS A 112 -6.85 1.59 -14.08
C LYS A 112 -7.88 2.68 -14.38
N ARG A 113 -7.39 3.90 -14.63
CA ARG A 113 -8.13 5.11 -15.03
C ARG A 113 -9.48 4.83 -15.69
N LEU A 114 -10.54 5.45 -15.16
CA LEU A 114 -11.67 5.88 -15.99
C LEU A 114 -11.25 7.17 -16.72
N GLY A 115 -10.93 7.08 -18.01
CA GLY A 115 -10.82 8.25 -18.90
C GLY A 115 -9.42 8.65 -19.40
N LYS A 116 -9.31 8.78 -20.73
CA LYS A 116 -8.17 9.33 -21.48
C LYS A 116 -7.91 10.80 -21.09
N SER A 117 -6.83 11.07 -20.36
CA SER A 117 -6.14 12.36 -20.42
C SER A 117 -4.68 12.15 -20.04
N GLN A 118 -3.81 12.31 -21.03
CA GLN A 118 -2.44 11.81 -21.09
C GLN A 118 -1.38 12.70 -20.43
N LYS A 119 -1.72 13.79 -19.73
CA LYS A 119 -0.72 14.68 -19.14
C LYS A 119 -0.77 14.73 -17.62
N ALA A 120 0.42 14.87 -17.04
CA ALA A 120 0.78 14.78 -15.62
C ALA A 120 0.65 13.37 -15.01
N VAL A 121 1.67 12.55 -15.25
CA VAL A 121 2.02 11.44 -14.37
C VAL A 121 3.27 11.92 -13.64
N LEU A 122 3.22 12.06 -12.31
CA LEU A 122 4.40 11.86 -11.46
C LEU A 122 4.70 10.36 -11.55
N ARG A 123 5.24 9.98 -12.71
CA ARG A 123 5.70 8.63 -12.99
C ARG A 123 7.06 8.66 -12.31
N TRP A 124 7.14 8.15 -11.09
CA TRP A 124 8.38 7.53 -10.68
C TRP A 124 8.51 6.35 -11.64
N SER A 125 9.10 6.63 -12.81
CA SER A 125 9.42 5.62 -13.79
C SER A 125 10.35 4.67 -13.09
N VAL A 126 10.11 3.38 -13.25
CA VAL A 126 11.04 2.34 -12.83
C VAL A 126 12.47 2.67 -13.33
N ASP A 127 12.59 3.41 -14.43
CA ASP A 127 13.85 3.94 -14.97
C ASP A 127 14.62 4.86 -14.00
N SER A 128 13.96 5.62 -13.11
CA SER A 128 14.65 6.51 -12.16
C SER A 128 15.20 5.78 -10.93
N LEU A 129 14.98 4.46 -10.82
CA LEU A 129 15.59 3.61 -9.78
C LEU A 129 16.89 2.93 -10.25
N PHE A 130 17.21 3.00 -11.55
CA PHE A 130 18.39 2.35 -12.14
C PHE A 130 19.49 3.31 -12.59
N GLU A 131 19.29 4.64 -12.53
CA GLU A 131 20.36 5.63 -12.73
C GLU A 131 21.04 6.01 -11.40
N MET A 132 21.59 5.02 -10.71
CA MET A 132 22.64 5.22 -9.71
C MET A 132 23.55 4.00 -9.79
N ASP A 133 24.36 3.95 -10.84
CA ASP A 133 25.71 3.36 -10.89
C ASP A 133 26.18 3.37 -12.36
N SER A 134 26.79 4.49 -12.77
CA SER A 134 27.70 4.61 -13.90
C SER A 134 28.70 5.72 -13.62
#